data_AF-A0A946XPG4-F1
#
_entry.id   AF-A0A946XPG4-F1
#
_cell.length_a   1.000
_cell.length_b   1.000
_cell.length_c   1.000
_cell.angle_alpha   90.00
_cell.angle_beta   90.00
_cell.angle_gamma   90.00
#
_symmetry.space_group_name_H-M   'P 1'
#
loop_
_entity.id
_entity.type
_entity.pdbx_description
1 polymer ?
#
loop_
_entity_poly.entity_id
_entity_poly.type
_entity_poly.pdbx_seq_one_letter_code
_entity_poly.pdbx_strand_id
1 'polypeptide(L)'
;KKKEFFRLAAKFTKIPRGIVLRTRFASDTYREIEYHVDTGELFFHGEQYHGLDYYGGSDDFWWCTLNSASPGSGLLDFLMDHNEDADEMKAIALANGWTTYSSDNYSFLKMEPLPSQKTYINHTAPASLGQTNTTEAYTADYNKIANDELLYVLYRNATSGTTYVAVGGPSLDTATSQHPPGDGSSNRDNGVRIDIALKVNITLSETDKLDLINQFLPLHPIYDDGTKAYFYEHGDGF
;
A
#
# COMPACT_ATOMS: atom_id res chain seq x y z
N LYS A 1 6.05 -13.76 44.40
CA LYS A 1 6.67 -13.93 43.05
C LYS A 1 6.73 -12.55 42.41
N LYS A 2 7.91 -12.09 41.96
CA LYS A 2 8.01 -10.84 41.17
C LYS A 2 7.18 -11.06 39.89
N LYS A 3 6.34 -10.08 39.54
CA LYS A 3 5.64 -10.07 38.25
C LYS A 3 6.70 -9.86 37.18
N GLU A 4 7.01 -10.90 36.41
CA GLU A 4 7.80 -10.74 35.18
C GLU A 4 6.88 -10.05 34.17
N PHE A 5 7.25 -8.86 33.74
CA PHE A 5 6.41 -8.08 32.82
C PHE A 5 6.58 -8.55 31.37
N PHE A 6 7.79 -8.99 30.95
CA PHE A 6 8.05 -9.56 29.62
C PHE A 6 9.26 -10.49 29.62
N ARG A 7 9.21 -11.58 28.84
CA ARG A 7 10.36 -12.45 28.52
C ARG A 7 10.59 -12.39 27.02
N LEU A 8 11.80 -12.02 26.61
CA LEU A 8 12.19 -12.06 25.20
C LEU A 8 12.24 -13.54 24.76
N ALA A 9 11.36 -13.92 23.83
CA ALA A 9 11.38 -15.26 23.25
C ALA A 9 12.20 -15.19 21.95
N ALA A 10 13.26 -16.00 21.84
CA ALA A 10 14.05 -16.11 20.61
C ALA A 10 13.31 -16.89 19.50
N LYS A 11 12.28 -17.65 19.86
CA LYS A 11 11.39 -18.39 18.96
C LYS A 11 10.05 -18.65 19.66
N PHE A 12 8.97 -18.49 18.93
CA PHE A 12 7.62 -18.83 19.35
C PHE A 12 7.27 -20.25 18.89
N THR A 13 6.65 -21.04 19.76
CA THR A 13 6.05 -22.35 19.46
C THR A 13 4.52 -22.34 19.51
N LYS A 14 3.95 -21.21 19.94
CA LYS A 14 2.53 -20.89 19.97
C LYS A 14 2.41 -19.41 19.63
N ILE A 15 1.35 -19.03 18.93
CA ILE A 15 1.09 -17.64 18.55
C ILE A 15 0.64 -16.86 19.79
N PRO A 16 1.39 -15.84 20.23
CA PRO A 16 0.94 -14.88 21.22
C PRO A 16 -0.23 -14.05 20.69
N ARG A 17 -1.16 -13.67 21.57
CA ARG A 17 -2.22 -12.72 21.22
C ARG A 17 -1.69 -11.29 21.17
N GLY A 18 -2.30 -10.46 20.33
CA GLY A 18 -2.07 -9.03 20.21
C GLY A 18 -0.82 -8.68 19.39
N ILE A 19 -0.34 -9.59 18.54
CA ILE A 19 0.79 -9.29 17.67
C ILE A 19 0.34 -8.39 16.53
N VAL A 20 1.03 -7.25 16.43
CA VAL A 20 0.93 -6.31 15.33
C VAL A 20 2.31 -6.17 14.69
N LEU A 21 2.40 -6.38 13.39
CA LEU A 21 3.63 -6.25 12.60
C LEU A 21 3.52 -5.02 11.72
N ARG A 22 4.60 -4.24 11.61
CA ARG A 22 4.60 -3.00 10.84
C ARG A 22 5.83 -2.90 9.95
N THR A 23 5.64 -2.36 8.76
CA THR A 23 6.71 -1.99 7.85
C THR A 23 6.47 -0.56 7.35
N ARG A 24 7.47 0.30 7.54
CA ARG A 24 7.43 1.70 7.08
C ARG A 24 8.22 1.88 5.80
N PHE A 25 7.71 2.74 4.93
CA PHE A 25 8.34 3.10 3.68
C PHE A 25 8.89 4.53 3.77
N ALA A 26 10.11 4.73 3.29
CA ALA A 26 10.71 6.05 3.20
C ALA A 26 9.85 6.95 2.29
N SER A 27 9.51 8.12 2.80
CA SER A 27 8.65 9.13 2.17
C SER A 27 8.85 10.48 2.84
N ASP A 28 8.19 11.53 2.37
CA ASP A 28 8.37 12.89 2.91
C ASP A 28 7.91 13.00 4.38
N THR A 29 6.92 12.20 4.77
CA THR A 29 6.50 12.05 6.17
C THR A 29 6.50 10.60 6.64
N TYR A 30 5.52 9.78 6.25
CA TYR A 30 5.52 8.33 6.44
C TYR A 30 4.42 7.63 5.63
N ARG A 31 4.70 6.39 5.23
CA ARG A 31 3.71 5.40 4.79
C ARG A 31 3.99 4.10 5.54
N GLU A 32 2.96 3.41 5.98
CA GLU A 32 3.09 2.22 6.82
C GLU A 32 2.07 1.16 6.41
N ILE A 33 2.55 -0.08 6.37
CA ILE A 33 1.73 -1.28 6.36
C ILE A 33 1.70 -1.82 7.79
N GLU A 34 0.52 -2.06 8.32
CA GLU A 34 0.28 -2.61 9.66
C GLU A 34 -0.58 -3.88 9.55
N TYR A 35 -0.07 -5.02 10.02
CA TYR A 35 -0.76 -6.30 9.99
C TYR A 35 -1.07 -6.82 11.40
N HIS A 36 -2.33 -7.16 11.64
CA HIS A 36 -2.83 -7.72 12.90
C HIS A 36 -2.93 -9.24 12.79
N VAL A 37 -2.00 -9.95 13.43
CA VAL A 37 -1.88 -11.42 13.30
C VAL A 37 -3.12 -12.18 13.80
N ASP A 38 -3.82 -11.62 14.80
CA ASP A 38 -5.02 -12.24 15.37
C ASP A 38 -6.23 -12.17 14.43
N THR A 39 -6.40 -11.05 13.72
CA THR A 39 -7.59 -10.76 12.90
C THR A 39 -7.36 -11.00 11.41
N GLY A 40 -6.12 -10.91 10.94
CA GLY A 40 -5.80 -10.89 9.51
C GLY A 40 -5.92 -9.49 8.90
N GLU A 41 -6.29 -8.46 9.67
CA GLU A 41 -6.43 -7.11 9.12
C GLU A 41 -5.07 -6.52 8.77
N LEU A 42 -4.89 -6.18 7.50
CA LEU A 42 -3.80 -5.39 6.97
C LEU A 42 -4.30 -3.97 6.71
N PHE A 43 -3.67 -2.99 7.32
CA PHE A 43 -3.89 -1.58 7.04
C PHE A 43 -2.73 -1.03 6.23
N PHE A 44 -3.05 -0.23 5.21
CA PHE A 44 -2.10 0.63 4.53
C PHE A 44 -2.51 2.07 4.81
N HIS A 45 -1.66 2.81 5.49
CA HIS A 45 -1.97 4.19 5.89
C HIS A 45 -0.74 5.08 5.87
N GLY A 46 -0.95 6.36 5.66
CA GLY A 46 0.15 7.31 5.57
C GLY A 46 -0.25 8.65 5.00
N GLU A 47 0.76 9.35 4.52
CA GLU A 47 0.58 10.64 3.84
C GLU A 47 -0.18 10.56 2.53
N GLN A 48 -0.53 11.73 2.01
CA GLN A 48 -0.98 11.86 0.64
C GLN A 48 0.17 11.57 -0.33
N TYR A 49 -0.08 10.78 -1.36
CA TYR A 49 0.88 10.63 -2.47
C TYR A 49 1.05 11.96 -3.22
N HIS A 50 2.28 12.28 -3.62
CA HIS A 50 2.61 13.50 -4.38
C HIS A 50 1.86 13.68 -5.71
N GLY A 51 1.13 12.66 -6.16
CA GLY A 51 0.53 12.52 -7.48
C GLY A 51 0.77 11.09 -7.93
N LEU A 52 -0.22 10.48 -8.56
CA LEU A 52 -0.05 9.19 -9.21
C LEU A 52 0.19 9.41 -10.71
N ASP A 53 1.02 8.56 -11.30
CA ASP A 53 1.38 8.59 -12.71
C ASP A 53 0.34 7.80 -13.51
N TYR A 54 -0.11 8.36 -14.62
CA TYR A 54 -1.05 7.69 -15.52
C TYR A 54 -0.32 6.70 -16.41
N TYR A 55 -0.82 5.46 -16.42
CA TYR A 55 -0.45 4.46 -17.41
C TYR A 55 -1.65 4.21 -18.31
N GLY A 56 -1.59 4.73 -19.54
CA GLY A 56 -2.62 4.57 -20.54
C GLY A 56 -2.37 3.42 -21.51
N GLY A 57 -3.43 2.85 -22.08
CA GLY A 57 -3.35 1.77 -23.06
C GLY A 57 -4.57 0.86 -23.01
N SER A 58 -4.34 -0.45 -23.05
CA SER A 58 -5.39 -1.46 -22.72
C SER A 58 -5.76 -1.45 -21.25
N ASP A 59 -4.89 -0.89 -20.42
CA ASP A 59 -5.07 -0.74 -19.00
C ASP A 59 -5.16 0.76 -18.69
N ASP A 60 -6.10 1.11 -17.81
CA ASP A 60 -6.47 2.50 -17.51
C ASP A 60 -6.39 2.72 -16.00
N PHE A 61 -5.20 3.13 -15.54
CA PHE A 61 -4.95 3.29 -14.11
C PHE A 61 -3.86 4.30 -13.80
N TRP A 62 -3.84 4.70 -12.53
CA TRP A 62 -2.89 5.63 -11.93
C TRP A 62 -2.13 4.91 -10.83
N TRP A 63 -0.80 5.03 -10.84
CA TRP A 63 0.05 4.28 -9.94
C TRP A 63 1.19 5.10 -9.39
N CYS A 64 1.81 4.62 -8.31
CA CYS A 64 3.08 5.11 -7.84
C CYS A 64 3.84 3.98 -7.16
N THR A 65 5.16 3.97 -7.29
CA THR A 65 6.03 3.02 -6.62
C THR A 65 5.91 3.14 -5.09
N LEU A 66 5.79 2.00 -4.41
CA LEU A 66 5.83 1.92 -2.94
C LEU A 66 7.25 1.73 -2.41
N ASN A 67 8.09 0.96 -3.11
CA ASN A 67 9.50 0.70 -2.78
C ASN A 67 10.41 0.89 -4.01
N SER A 68 11.48 1.69 -3.87
CA SER A 68 12.32 2.19 -4.99
C SER A 68 13.35 1.18 -5.55
N ALA A 69 12.94 -0.07 -5.80
CA ALA A 69 13.75 -1.17 -6.34
C ALA A 69 14.71 -1.82 -5.32
N SER A 70 14.15 -2.69 -4.48
CA SER A 70 14.76 -3.76 -3.65
C SER A 70 13.56 -4.53 -3.07
N PRO A 71 13.63 -5.83 -2.71
CA PRO A 71 12.56 -6.53 -2.00
C PRO A 71 12.32 -5.86 -0.62
N GLY A 72 11.53 -4.80 -0.63
CA GLY A 72 11.53 -3.74 0.37
C GLY A 72 10.41 -3.85 1.39
N SER A 73 9.66 -4.95 1.38
CA SER A 73 8.65 -5.20 2.40
C SER A 73 8.48 -6.69 2.60
N GLY A 74 9.41 -7.32 3.32
CA GLY A 74 9.30 -8.75 3.65
C GLY A 74 7.96 -9.11 4.31
N LEU A 75 7.34 -8.17 5.03
CA LEU A 75 5.97 -8.34 5.55
C LEU A 75 4.95 -8.44 4.42
N LEU A 76 4.88 -7.44 3.53
CA LEU A 76 3.90 -7.42 2.45
C LEU A 76 4.14 -8.56 1.46
N ASP A 77 5.40 -8.86 1.16
CA ASP A 77 5.78 -9.98 0.30
C ASP A 77 5.25 -11.30 0.87
N PHE A 78 5.56 -11.59 2.14
CA PHE A 78 5.06 -12.77 2.81
C PHE A 78 3.52 -12.82 2.79
N LEU A 79 2.87 -11.71 3.10
CA LEU A 79 1.40 -11.65 3.11
C LEU A 79 0.81 -11.91 1.72
N MET A 80 1.41 -11.37 0.66
CA MET A 80 0.97 -11.61 -0.71
C MET A 80 1.21 -13.05 -1.17
N ASP A 81 2.33 -13.66 -0.78
CA ASP A 81 2.69 -15.04 -1.13
C ASP A 81 1.84 -16.09 -0.39
N HIS A 82 1.36 -15.76 0.80
CA HIS A 82 0.55 -16.64 1.65
C HIS A 82 -0.93 -16.24 1.71
N ASN A 83 -1.38 -15.34 0.83
CA ASN A 83 -2.79 -14.95 0.76
C ASN A 83 -3.61 -16.01 0.01
N GLU A 84 -4.52 -16.69 0.71
CA GLU A 84 -5.42 -17.68 0.11
C GLU A 84 -6.34 -17.07 -0.97
N ASP A 85 -6.62 -15.77 -0.89
CA ASP A 85 -7.49 -15.04 -1.84
C ASP A 85 -6.72 -14.41 -3.02
N ALA A 86 -5.41 -14.70 -3.17
CA ALA A 86 -4.56 -14.03 -4.16
C ALA A 86 -5.07 -14.16 -5.60
N ASP A 87 -5.51 -15.36 -5.99
CA ASP A 87 -6.05 -15.63 -7.34
C ASP A 87 -7.36 -14.88 -7.58
N GLU A 88 -8.23 -14.80 -6.58
CA GLU A 88 -9.49 -14.05 -6.67
C GLU A 88 -9.22 -12.54 -6.81
N MET A 89 -8.33 -11.99 -5.97
CA MET A 89 -7.98 -10.57 -6.02
C MET A 89 -7.34 -10.20 -7.37
N LYS A 90 -6.49 -11.07 -7.91
CA LYS A 90 -5.93 -10.89 -9.25
C LYS A 90 -7.01 -10.96 -10.32
N ALA A 91 -7.91 -11.94 -10.26
CA ALA A 91 -9.02 -12.05 -11.21
C ALA A 91 -9.92 -10.80 -11.20
N ILE A 92 -10.18 -10.21 -10.03
CA ILE A 92 -10.92 -8.94 -9.91
C ILE A 92 -10.16 -7.81 -10.60
N ALA A 93 -8.85 -7.67 -10.38
CA ALA A 93 -8.05 -6.64 -11.04
C ALA A 93 -8.10 -6.80 -12.58
N LEU A 94 -7.89 -8.02 -13.09
CA LEU A 94 -7.95 -8.31 -14.53
C LEU A 94 -9.33 -8.00 -15.13
N ALA A 95 -10.41 -8.34 -14.42
CA ALA A 95 -11.78 -8.02 -14.84
C ALA A 95 -12.05 -6.50 -14.87
N ASN A 96 -11.27 -5.71 -14.14
CA ASN A 96 -11.31 -4.25 -14.11
C ASN A 96 -10.22 -3.60 -15.00
N GLY A 97 -9.77 -4.31 -16.04
CA GLY A 97 -8.95 -3.71 -17.09
C GLY A 97 -7.44 -3.80 -16.88
N TRP A 98 -6.94 -4.53 -15.88
CA TRP A 98 -5.50 -4.69 -15.64
C TRP A 98 -4.83 -5.78 -16.51
N THR A 99 -5.23 -5.88 -17.78
CA THR A 99 -4.97 -7.05 -18.64
C THR A 99 -3.50 -7.30 -18.97
N THR A 100 -2.66 -6.26 -19.02
CA THR A 100 -1.20 -6.40 -19.24
C THR A 100 -0.52 -7.16 -18.08
N TYR A 101 -1.13 -7.16 -16.90
CA TYR A 101 -0.58 -7.73 -15.67
C TYR A 101 -1.09 -9.16 -15.39
N SER A 102 -1.58 -9.85 -16.42
CA SER A 102 -2.13 -11.21 -16.32
C SER A 102 -1.09 -12.29 -16.02
N SER A 103 0.19 -12.08 -16.37
CA SER A 103 1.25 -13.07 -16.14
C SER A 103 1.43 -13.38 -14.64
N ASP A 104 1.88 -14.59 -14.31
CA ASP A 104 2.12 -15.04 -12.92
C ASP A 104 3.22 -14.26 -12.19
N ASN A 105 3.98 -13.43 -12.91
CA ASN A 105 4.96 -12.52 -12.33
C ASN A 105 4.31 -11.37 -11.52
N TYR A 106 3.00 -11.16 -11.64
CA TYR A 106 2.27 -10.13 -10.91
C TYR A 106 1.31 -10.72 -9.88
N SER A 107 1.40 -10.20 -8.65
CA SER A 107 0.49 -10.47 -7.54
C SER A 107 -0.30 -9.20 -7.22
N PHE A 108 -1.54 -9.36 -6.76
CA PHE A 108 -2.44 -8.25 -6.44
C PHE A 108 -3.04 -8.42 -5.04
N LEU A 109 -3.17 -7.31 -4.32
CA LEU A 109 -4.05 -7.17 -3.17
C LEU A 109 -5.08 -6.10 -3.49
N LYS A 110 -6.34 -6.50 -3.53
CA LYS A 110 -7.44 -5.55 -3.63
C LYS A 110 -7.66 -4.92 -2.25
N MET A 111 -7.68 -3.59 -2.21
CA MET A 111 -7.80 -2.83 -0.97
C MET A 111 -9.17 -2.17 -0.86
N GLU A 112 -9.71 -2.16 0.35
CA GLU A 112 -10.93 -1.47 0.73
C GLU A 112 -10.59 -0.07 1.30
N PRO A 113 -11.29 0.99 0.88
CA PRO A 113 -11.09 2.32 1.44
C PRO A 113 -11.66 2.43 2.85
N LEU A 114 -10.86 2.93 3.79
CA LEU A 114 -11.35 3.34 5.11
C LEU A 114 -12.19 4.62 5.01
N PRO A 115 -13.03 4.96 6.01
CA PRO A 115 -13.81 6.21 5.99
C PRO A 115 -12.97 7.49 5.84
N SER A 116 -11.70 7.45 6.27
CA SER A 116 -10.76 8.55 6.13
C SER A 116 -10.04 8.60 4.77
N GLN A 117 -10.21 7.59 3.91
CA GLN A 117 -9.68 7.61 2.55
C GLN A 117 -10.24 8.80 1.80
N LYS A 118 -9.39 9.50 1.06
CA LYS A 118 -9.82 10.57 0.16
C LYS A 118 -9.07 10.43 -1.13
N THR A 119 -9.79 10.59 -2.23
CA THR A 119 -9.22 10.59 -3.56
C THR A 119 -9.59 11.89 -4.24
N TYR A 120 -8.62 12.44 -4.96
CA TYR A 120 -8.67 13.76 -5.52
C TYR A 120 -8.25 13.69 -6.98
N ILE A 121 -8.91 14.49 -7.81
CA ILE A 121 -8.62 14.57 -9.24
C ILE A 121 -8.38 16.02 -9.65
N ASN A 122 -7.38 16.22 -10.51
CA ASN A 122 -7.15 17.50 -11.15
C ASN A 122 -7.90 17.52 -12.48
N HIS A 123 -8.88 18.42 -12.64
CA HIS A 123 -9.62 18.59 -13.89
C HIS A 123 -9.06 19.66 -14.82
N THR A 124 -8.08 20.43 -14.37
CA THR A 124 -7.58 21.60 -15.11
C THR A 124 -6.16 21.32 -15.58
N ALA A 125 -5.98 21.23 -16.89
CA ALA A 125 -4.66 21.12 -17.48
C ALA A 125 -3.86 22.41 -17.25
N PRO A 126 -2.53 22.34 -17.05
CA PRO A 126 -1.71 23.54 -16.96
C PRO A 126 -1.68 24.32 -18.28
N ALA A 127 -1.36 25.60 -18.19
CA ALA A 127 -1.24 26.47 -19.36
C ALA A 127 -0.08 26.07 -20.30
N SER A 128 0.89 25.29 -19.82
CA SER A 128 1.94 24.69 -20.65
C SER A 128 2.30 23.29 -20.15
N LEU A 129 2.67 22.41 -21.07
CA LEU A 129 2.94 20.99 -20.83
C LEU A 129 4.12 20.81 -19.87
N GLY A 130 4.01 19.84 -18.96
CA GLY A 130 5.08 19.47 -18.03
C GLY A 130 5.35 20.51 -16.95
N GLN A 131 4.41 21.43 -16.70
CA GLN A 131 4.49 22.35 -15.56
C GLN A 131 4.17 21.63 -14.26
N THR A 132 5.20 21.11 -13.62
CA THR A 132 5.17 20.53 -12.27
C THR A 132 4.78 21.55 -11.18
N ASN A 133 4.95 22.85 -11.47
CA ASN A 133 4.66 23.96 -10.55
C ASN A 133 3.17 24.31 -10.41
N THR A 134 2.27 23.72 -11.20
CA THR A 134 0.81 23.96 -11.05
C THR A 134 0.13 23.03 -10.07
N THR A 135 0.88 22.10 -9.49
CA THR A 135 0.40 21.27 -8.41
C THR A 135 1.33 21.48 -7.24
N GLU A 136 1.11 22.52 -6.45
CA GLU A 136 1.67 22.51 -5.10
C GLU A 136 1.31 21.14 -4.46
N ALA A 137 2.10 20.67 -3.50
CA ALA A 137 1.80 19.43 -2.77
C ALA A 137 0.51 19.52 -1.90
N TYR A 138 -0.39 20.45 -2.23
CA TYR A 138 -1.60 20.77 -1.51
C TYR A 138 -2.83 20.53 -2.38
N THR A 139 -3.87 20.00 -1.74
CA THR A 139 -5.13 19.53 -2.33
C THR A 139 -6.04 20.62 -2.90
N ALA A 140 -5.66 21.89 -2.80
CA ALA A 140 -6.54 23.03 -3.08
C ALA A 140 -6.99 23.08 -4.55
N ASP A 141 -6.18 22.55 -5.48
CA ASP A 141 -6.47 22.57 -6.92
C ASP A 141 -7.20 21.30 -7.40
N TYR A 142 -7.53 20.38 -6.48
CA TYR A 142 -8.16 19.11 -6.83
C TYR A 142 -9.58 19.02 -6.28
N ASN A 143 -10.44 18.35 -7.05
CA ASN A 143 -11.77 17.99 -6.59
C ASN A 143 -11.72 16.63 -5.91
N LYS A 144 -12.31 16.53 -4.71
CA LYS A 144 -12.53 15.25 -4.05
C LYS A 144 -13.61 14.46 -4.79
N ILE A 145 -13.36 13.18 -5.04
CA ILE A 145 -14.35 12.23 -5.55
C ILE A 145 -14.72 11.18 -4.50
N ALA A 146 -15.83 10.47 -4.76
CA ALA A 146 -16.26 9.35 -3.94
C ALA A 146 -15.32 8.14 -4.14
N ASN A 147 -15.11 7.36 -3.08
CA ASN A 147 -14.19 6.20 -3.11
C ASN A 147 -14.91 4.88 -3.33
N ASP A 148 -16.24 4.85 -3.22
CA ASP A 148 -17.09 3.67 -3.15
C ASP A 148 -17.05 2.80 -4.40
N GLU A 149 -16.80 3.40 -5.56
CA GLU A 149 -16.67 2.67 -6.82
C GLU A 149 -15.21 2.42 -7.21
N LEU A 150 -14.24 3.09 -6.58
CA LEU A 150 -12.84 3.04 -7.01
C LEU A 150 -12.16 1.72 -6.62
N LEU A 151 -11.44 1.12 -7.58
CA LEU A 151 -10.60 -0.04 -7.32
C LEU A 151 -9.21 0.43 -6.88
N TYR A 152 -8.90 0.20 -5.61
CA TYR A 152 -7.56 0.37 -5.07
C TYR A 152 -6.85 -0.98 -5.02
N VAL A 153 -5.61 -1.02 -5.49
CA VAL A 153 -4.77 -2.21 -5.43
C VAL A 153 -3.39 -1.88 -4.94
N LEU A 154 -2.80 -2.81 -4.18
CA LEU A 154 -1.35 -2.97 -4.14
C LEU A 154 -1.00 -4.08 -5.11
N TYR A 155 -0.04 -3.86 -6.00
CA TYR A 155 0.44 -4.93 -6.88
C TYR A 155 1.95 -5.02 -6.85
N ARG A 156 2.45 -6.23 -7.04
CA ARG A 156 3.88 -6.55 -6.94
C ARG A 156 4.35 -7.22 -8.21
N ASN A 157 5.52 -6.82 -8.69
CA ASN A 157 6.27 -7.52 -9.73
C ASN A 157 7.32 -8.42 -9.05
N ALA A 158 7.14 -9.74 -9.12
CA ALA A 158 8.01 -10.70 -8.46
C ALA A 158 9.45 -10.70 -9.02
N THR A 159 9.64 -10.38 -10.30
CA THR A 159 10.97 -10.32 -10.94
C THR A 159 11.80 -9.17 -10.39
N SER A 160 11.20 -8.00 -10.17
CA SER A 160 11.91 -6.80 -9.67
C SER A 160 11.79 -6.60 -8.16
N GLY A 161 10.90 -7.34 -7.49
CA GLY A 161 10.54 -7.12 -6.09
C GLY A 161 9.86 -5.76 -5.84
N THR A 162 9.39 -5.10 -6.90
CA THR A 162 8.79 -3.77 -6.81
C THR A 162 7.30 -3.88 -6.57
N THR A 163 6.83 -3.16 -5.57
CA THR A 163 5.45 -3.00 -5.19
C THR A 163 4.99 -1.59 -5.51
N TYR A 164 3.74 -1.49 -5.89
CA TYR A 164 3.11 -0.28 -6.36
C TYR A 164 1.76 -0.13 -5.65
N VAL A 165 1.39 1.11 -5.35
CA VAL A 165 0.00 1.46 -5.10
C VAL A 165 -0.63 1.87 -6.41
N ALA A 166 -1.90 1.52 -6.61
CA ALA A 166 -2.65 2.06 -7.71
C ALA A 166 -4.14 2.21 -7.42
N VAL A 167 -4.75 3.09 -8.22
CA VAL A 167 -6.18 3.27 -8.35
C VAL A 167 -6.53 3.29 -9.84
N GLY A 168 -7.58 2.59 -10.25
CA GLY A 168 -7.93 2.56 -11.66
C GLY A 168 -9.07 1.64 -12.03
N GLY A 169 -9.16 1.33 -13.32
CA GLY A 169 -10.25 0.56 -13.92
C GLY A 169 -11.47 1.43 -14.28
N PRO A 170 -12.51 0.83 -14.89
CA PRO A 170 -13.67 1.54 -15.44
C PRO A 170 -14.41 2.43 -14.43
N SER A 171 -14.25 2.18 -13.14
CA SER A 171 -14.89 2.97 -12.10
C SER A 171 -14.29 4.36 -11.93
N LEU A 172 -12.99 4.54 -12.21
CA LEU A 172 -12.37 5.86 -12.18
C LEU A 172 -12.80 6.72 -13.37
N ASP A 173 -12.95 6.12 -14.56
CA ASP A 173 -13.52 6.80 -15.72
C ASP A 173 -14.96 7.25 -15.48
N THR A 174 -15.75 6.37 -14.86
CA THR A 174 -17.14 6.68 -14.49
C THR A 174 -17.19 7.85 -13.51
N ALA A 175 -16.31 7.85 -12.50
CA ALA A 175 -16.25 8.92 -11.50
C ALA A 175 -15.74 10.26 -12.05
N THR A 176 -14.87 10.24 -13.07
CA THR A 176 -14.23 11.46 -13.59
C THR A 176 -14.87 12.02 -14.85
N SER A 177 -15.68 11.24 -15.58
CA SER A 177 -16.28 11.55 -16.89
C SER A 177 -15.28 11.81 -18.04
N GLN A 178 -14.06 12.24 -17.73
CA GLN A 178 -12.92 12.40 -18.64
C GLN A 178 -11.64 12.12 -17.86
N HIS A 179 -10.64 11.54 -18.51
CA HIS A 179 -9.33 11.32 -17.91
C HIS A 179 -8.75 12.64 -17.38
N PRO A 180 -8.39 12.69 -16.08
CA PRO A 180 -7.71 13.83 -15.50
C PRO A 180 -6.50 14.26 -16.36
N PRO A 181 -6.38 15.54 -16.74
CA PRO A 181 -5.26 16.00 -17.57
C PRO A 181 -3.89 15.97 -16.87
N GLY A 182 -3.86 15.95 -15.53
CA GLY A 182 -2.61 16.05 -14.77
C GLY A 182 -1.82 17.30 -15.13
N ASP A 183 -0.49 17.16 -15.21
CA ASP A 183 0.45 18.20 -15.66
C ASP A 183 0.49 18.38 -17.21
N GLY A 184 -0.46 17.77 -17.93
CA GLY A 184 -0.56 17.82 -19.38
C GLY A 184 0.47 16.96 -20.13
N SER A 185 1.38 16.27 -19.43
CA SER A 185 2.29 15.30 -20.05
C SER A 185 1.55 14.05 -20.55
N SER A 186 2.24 13.16 -21.28
CA SER A 186 1.67 11.90 -21.74
C SER A 186 1.31 10.94 -20.60
N ASN A 187 2.09 10.99 -19.51
CA ASN A 187 1.89 10.26 -18.26
C ASN A 187 0.99 11.03 -17.29
N ARG A 188 0.48 12.22 -17.68
CA ARG A 188 -0.55 12.99 -16.94
C ARG A 188 -0.28 13.03 -15.45
N ASP A 189 0.98 13.26 -15.10
CA ASP A 189 1.42 13.18 -13.72
C ASP A 189 0.58 14.11 -12.86
N ASN A 190 0.32 13.68 -11.63
CA ASN A 190 -0.53 14.42 -10.71
C ASN A 190 -2.00 14.53 -11.19
N GLY A 191 -2.47 13.71 -12.12
CA GLY A 191 -3.89 13.66 -12.50
C GLY A 191 -4.78 13.18 -11.34
N VAL A 192 -4.28 12.22 -10.56
CA VAL A 192 -4.97 11.63 -9.41
C VAL A 192 -4.07 11.69 -8.17
N ARG A 193 -4.67 11.94 -7.01
CA ARG A 193 -4.02 11.88 -5.69
C ARG A 193 -4.89 11.12 -4.71
N ILE A 194 -4.24 10.43 -3.77
CA ILE A 194 -4.91 9.67 -2.71
C ILE A 194 -4.29 9.99 -1.35
N ASP A 195 -5.13 10.24 -0.35
CA ASP A 195 -4.76 10.13 1.07
C ASP A 195 -4.72 8.64 1.39
N ILE A 196 -3.62 8.08 1.90
CA ILE A 196 -3.55 6.64 2.11
C ILE A 196 -4.29 6.26 3.40
N ALA A 197 -5.45 5.62 3.25
CA ALA A 197 -6.18 5.00 4.33
C ALA A 197 -6.97 3.81 3.77
N LEU A 198 -6.28 2.71 3.55
CA LEU A 198 -6.79 1.50 2.92
C LEU A 198 -6.65 0.31 3.86
N LYS A 199 -7.47 -0.73 3.67
CA LYS A 199 -7.31 -2.00 4.38
C LYS A 199 -7.63 -3.19 3.51
N VAL A 200 -7.19 -4.37 3.92
CA VAL A 200 -7.61 -5.66 3.37
C VAL A 200 -7.51 -6.70 4.48
N ASN A 201 -8.31 -7.77 4.40
CA ASN A 201 -8.15 -8.91 5.30
C ASN A 201 -7.34 -9.99 4.60
N ILE A 202 -6.24 -10.43 5.21
CA ILE A 202 -5.40 -11.52 4.75
C ILE A 202 -5.37 -12.56 5.87
N THR A 203 -6.07 -13.67 5.66
CA THR A 203 -6.09 -14.75 6.65
C THR A 203 -4.91 -15.66 6.41
N LEU A 204 -4.06 -15.82 7.43
CA LEU A 204 -2.96 -16.78 7.40
C LEU A 204 -3.33 -18.07 8.15
N SER A 205 -2.78 -19.19 7.69
CA SER A 205 -2.83 -20.43 8.45
C SER A 205 -2.07 -20.28 9.78
N GLU A 206 -2.36 -21.12 10.78
CA GLU A 206 -1.61 -21.08 12.05
C GLU A 206 -0.11 -21.37 11.86
N THR A 207 0.24 -22.18 10.85
CA THR A 207 1.63 -22.43 10.47
C THR A 207 2.27 -21.16 9.91
N ASP A 208 1.62 -20.49 8.95
CA ASP A 208 2.15 -19.28 8.32
C ASP A 208 2.24 -18.13 9.31
N LYS A 209 1.28 -17.98 10.22
CA LYS A 209 1.37 -17.01 11.33
C LYS A 209 2.59 -17.29 12.19
N LEU A 210 2.84 -18.56 12.54
CA LEU A 210 3.98 -18.94 13.37
C LEU A 210 5.32 -18.71 12.64
N ASP A 211 5.36 -19.01 11.34
CA ASP A 211 6.53 -18.78 10.51
C ASP A 211 6.80 -17.29 10.34
N LEU A 212 5.77 -16.48 10.08
CA LEU A 212 5.83 -15.03 9.99
C LEU A 212 6.41 -14.42 11.27
N ILE A 213 5.81 -14.67 12.44
CA ILE A 213 6.27 -14.06 13.70
C ILE A 213 7.66 -14.52 14.13
N ASN A 214 8.15 -15.65 13.60
CA ASN A 214 9.50 -16.14 13.85
C ASN A 214 10.54 -15.62 12.85
N GLN A 215 10.12 -15.01 11.73
CA GLN A 215 11.00 -14.27 10.82
C GLN A 215 11.35 -12.87 11.36
N PHE A 216 10.47 -12.27 12.17
CA PHE A 216 10.75 -11.00 12.84
C PHE A 216 11.53 -11.25 14.14
N LEU A 217 12.78 -10.77 14.19
CA LEU A 217 13.55 -10.74 15.43
C LEU A 217 12.92 -9.73 16.40
N PRO A 218 12.55 -10.10 17.63
CA PRO A 218 12.12 -9.11 18.62
C PRO A 218 13.31 -8.22 19.01
N LEU A 219 13.30 -6.97 18.56
CA LEU A 219 14.22 -5.94 19.08
C LEU A 219 13.84 -5.62 20.54
N HIS A 220 14.86 -5.35 21.35
CA HIS A 220 14.84 -5.22 22.81
C HIS A 220 13.64 -4.44 23.41
N PRO A 221 13.25 -4.72 24.67
CA PRO A 221 12.25 -3.90 25.37
C PRO A 221 12.80 -2.49 25.59
N ILE A 222 12.18 -1.51 24.93
CA ILE A 222 12.48 -0.08 25.09
C ILE A 222 11.61 0.44 26.24
N TYR A 223 12.16 0.47 27.44
CA TYR A 223 11.83 1.56 28.36
C TYR A 223 13.15 2.02 28.99
N ASP A 224 13.62 3.18 28.54
CA ASP A 224 13.86 4.26 29.50
C ASP A 224 13.52 5.63 28.88
N ASP A 225 12.85 6.44 29.70
CA ASP A 225 12.83 7.91 29.78
C ASP A 225 12.22 8.92 28.77
N GLY A 226 11.62 8.58 27.62
CA GLY A 226 10.94 9.64 26.84
C GLY A 226 10.09 9.18 25.66
N THR A 227 8.77 9.25 25.82
CA THR A 227 7.75 8.76 24.88
C THR A 227 8.00 9.08 23.39
N LYS A 228 8.33 8.05 22.59
CA LYS A 228 8.05 7.95 21.14
C LYS A 228 7.71 6.50 20.78
N ALA A 229 6.73 6.32 19.89
CA ALA A 229 6.17 5.03 19.48
C ALA A 229 7.22 4.10 18.81
N TYR A 230 7.01 2.78 18.92
CA TYR A 230 7.86 1.74 18.34
C TYR A 230 8.01 1.89 16.82
N PHE A 231 9.25 1.79 16.34
CA PHE A 231 9.61 1.59 14.93
C PHE A 231 10.25 0.20 14.83
N TYR A 232 9.72 -0.66 13.96
CA TYR A 232 10.46 -1.82 13.48
C TYR A 232 11.38 -1.29 12.37
N GLU A 233 12.64 -1.01 12.71
CA GLU A 233 13.69 -0.86 11.69
C GLU A 233 14.16 -2.26 11.28
N HIS A 234 14.06 -2.55 9.98
CA HIS A 234 14.73 -3.69 9.39
C HIS A 234 16.24 -3.48 9.60
N GLY A 235 16.91 -4.45 10.23
CA GLY A 235 18.35 -4.36 10.46
C GLY A 235 19.10 -4.18 9.14
N ASP A 236 20.18 -3.40 9.16
CA ASP A 236 21.03 -3.14 7.99
C ASP A 236 21.38 -4.46 7.28
N GLY A 237 20.82 -4.67 6.09
CA GLY A 237 21.16 -5.80 5.26
C GLY A 237 20.03 -6.43 4.44
N PHE A 238 19.04 -5.68 3.95
CA PHE A 238 18.17 -6.10 2.84
C PHE A 238 17.72 -4.90 2.01
#